data_AF-A0A845BJ53-F1
#
_entry.id   AF-A0A845BJ53-F1
#
_cell.length_a   1.000
_cell.length_b   1.000
_cell.length_c   1.000
_cell.angle_alpha   90.00
_cell.angle_beta   90.00
_cell.angle_gamma   90.00
#
_symmetry.space_group_name_H-M   'P 1'
#
loop_
_entity.id
_entity.type
_entity.pdbx_description
1 polymer ?
#
loop_
_entity_poly.entity_id
_entity_poly.type
_entity_poly.pdbx_seq_one_letter_code
_entity_poly.pdbx_strand_id
1 'polypeptide(L)'
;MTLSLVSSGEGPALAIRDHLLPLVRERGTLEIQSGTVRLVALRTEAWTIEHWTPFNVLAEGEASSPGYRHALERQRTRPDLPYGFEVWHAGAKVLSVLWADGGAFEVTHFVRGPWEAEALAL
;
A
#
# COMPACT_ATOMS: atom_id res chain seq x y z
N MET A 1 1.78 -16.43 20.06
CA MET A 1 2.47 -15.14 20.22
C MET A 1 3.72 -15.17 19.35
N THR A 2 3.63 -14.61 18.16
CA THR A 2 4.75 -14.46 17.23
C THR A 2 5.27 -13.04 17.35
N LEU A 3 6.50 -12.91 17.86
CA LEU A 3 7.20 -11.63 17.99
C LEU A 3 7.55 -11.14 16.57
N SER A 4 6.86 -10.09 16.09
CA SER A 4 7.27 -9.37 14.89
C SER A 4 8.42 -8.45 15.25
N LEU A 5 9.57 -8.64 14.60
CA LEU A 5 10.75 -7.81 14.73
C LEU A 5 10.43 -6.40 14.22
N VAL A 6 10.07 -5.51 15.14
CA VAL A 6 10.15 -4.05 14.92
C VAL A 6 11.63 -3.69 14.94
N SER A 7 12.31 -3.87 13.81
CA SER A 7 13.65 -3.35 13.57
C SER A 7 13.55 -2.22 12.56
N SER A 8 14.52 -1.33 12.52
CA SER A 8 14.73 -0.21 11.58
C SER A 8 14.83 -0.62 10.08
N GLY A 9 14.07 -1.62 9.65
CA GLY A 9 14.09 -2.30 8.36
C GLY A 9 12.98 -1.87 7.39
N GLU A 10 12.33 -0.73 7.63
CA GLU A 10 11.38 -0.15 6.68
C GLU A 10 12.07 0.48 5.46
N GLY A 11 13.34 0.89 5.58
CA GLY A 11 14.06 1.59 4.52
C GLY A 11 14.05 0.86 3.17
N PRO A 12 14.42 -0.43 3.10
CA PRO A 12 14.32 -1.20 1.85
C PRO A 12 12.90 -1.34 1.31
N ALA A 13 11.92 -1.61 2.18
CA ALA A 13 10.51 -1.74 1.79
C ALA A 13 9.95 -0.41 1.24
N LEU A 14 10.31 0.70 1.87
CA LEU A 14 9.97 2.06 1.45
C LEU A 14 10.59 2.39 0.09
N ALA A 15 11.89 2.10 -0.08
CA ALA A 15 12.60 2.34 -1.34
C ALA A 15 11.98 1.54 -2.50
N ILE A 16 11.65 0.27 -2.28
CA ILE A 16 10.99 -0.58 -3.28
C ILE A 16 9.58 -0.06 -3.60
N ARG A 17 8.79 0.33 -2.58
CA ARG A 17 7.48 0.96 -2.78
C ARG A 17 7.63 2.21 -3.65
N ASP A 18 8.52 3.12 -3.29
CA ASP A 18 8.67 4.41 -3.97
C ASP A 18 9.17 4.27 -5.41
N HIS A 19 9.95 3.23 -5.68
CA HIS A 19 10.41 2.88 -7.03
C HIS A 19 9.30 2.30 -7.90
N LEU A 20 8.53 1.34 -7.37
CA LEU A 20 7.53 0.58 -8.15
C LEU A 20 6.16 1.25 -8.23
N LEU A 21 5.81 2.09 -7.25
CA LEU A 21 4.50 2.74 -7.18
C LEU A 21 4.22 3.65 -8.40
N PRO A 22 5.18 4.46 -8.92
CA PRO A 22 5.00 5.18 -10.17
C PRO A 22 4.74 4.25 -11.36
N LEU A 23 5.47 3.12 -11.45
CA LEU A 23 5.34 2.17 -12.55
C LEU A 23 3.94 1.55 -12.62
N VAL A 24 3.38 1.12 -11.49
CA VAL A 24 2.02 0.58 -11.46
C VAL A 24 0.96 1.65 -11.73
N ARG A 25 1.20 2.91 -11.35
CA ARG A 25 0.28 4.02 -11.65
C ARG A 25 0.27 4.39 -13.13
N GLU A 26 1.42 4.33 -13.79
CA GLU A 26 1.57 4.69 -15.20
C GLU A 26 1.19 3.53 -16.13
N ARG A 27 1.65 2.31 -15.83
CA ARG A 27 1.56 1.15 -16.73
C ARG A 27 0.56 0.09 -16.27
N GLY A 28 0.06 0.18 -15.04
CA GLY A 28 -0.89 -0.78 -14.50
C GLY A 28 -2.28 -0.66 -15.13
N THR A 29 -2.99 -1.77 -15.18
CA THR A 29 -4.39 -1.83 -15.60
C THR A 29 -5.28 -1.69 -14.38
N LEU A 30 -6.36 -0.91 -14.51
CA LEU A 30 -7.41 -0.87 -13.51
C LEU A 30 -8.16 -2.20 -13.53
N GLU A 31 -8.10 -2.96 -12.44
CA GLU A 31 -8.74 -4.28 -12.37
C GLU A 31 -10.05 -4.27 -11.60
N ILE A 32 -10.07 -3.55 -10.47
CA ILE A 32 -11.26 -3.42 -9.64
C ILE A 32 -11.49 -1.95 -9.36
N GLN A 33 -12.72 -1.52 -9.66
CA GLN A 33 -13.28 -0.26 -9.20
C GLN A 33 -14.67 -0.59 -8.67
N SER A 34 -14.75 -0.91 -7.38
CA SER A 34 -16.00 -1.32 -6.74
C SER A 34 -16.10 -0.75 -5.33
N GLY A 35 -17.21 -0.06 -5.05
CA GLY A 35 -17.49 0.50 -3.74
C GLY A 35 -16.42 1.48 -3.26
N THR A 36 -15.69 1.12 -2.21
CA THR A 36 -14.77 2.00 -1.48
C THR A 36 -13.31 1.87 -1.91
N VAL A 37 -12.97 0.97 -2.86
CA VAL A 37 -11.57 0.67 -3.22
C VAL A 37 -11.37 0.62 -4.75
N ARG A 38 -10.23 1.15 -5.17
CA ARG A 38 -9.67 1.08 -6.51
C ARG A 38 -8.37 0.27 -6.45
N LEU A 39 -8.29 -0.78 -7.26
CA LEU A 39 -7.12 -1.62 -7.45
C LEU A 39 -6.54 -1.42 -8.85
N VAL A 40 -5.28 -1.01 -8.90
CA VAL A 40 -4.50 -0.98 -10.14
C VAL A 40 -3.43 -2.04 -10.04
N ALA A 41 -3.34 -2.92 -11.03
CA ALA A 41 -2.36 -4.00 -11.06
C ALA A 41 -1.50 -3.92 -12.31
N LEU A 42 -0.19 -4.11 -12.14
CA LEU A 42 0.77 -4.31 -13.21
C LEU A 42 1.23 -5.76 -13.14
N ARG A 43 0.94 -6.52 -14.21
CA ARG A 43 1.28 -7.93 -14.34
C ARG A 43 2.24 -8.15 -15.49
N THR A 44 3.28 -8.91 -15.24
CA THR A 44 4.27 -9.40 -16.21
C THR A 44 4.48 -10.89 -15.98
N GLU A 45 5.36 -11.55 -16.76
CA GLU A 45 5.63 -12.97 -16.56
C GLU A 45 6.17 -13.31 -15.15
N ALA A 46 7.01 -12.44 -14.59
CA ALA A 46 7.64 -12.67 -13.28
C ALA A 46 7.01 -11.88 -12.13
N TRP A 47 6.30 -10.78 -12.43
CA TRP A 47 5.85 -9.82 -11.43
C TRP A 47 4.34 -9.61 -11.44
N THR A 48 3.77 -9.55 -10.24
CA THR A 48 2.46 -8.93 -9.99
C THR A 48 2.63 -7.83 -8.97
N ILE A 49 2.36 -6.60 -9.37
CA ILE A 49 2.45 -5.40 -8.52
C ILE A 49 1.05 -4.81 -8.41
N GLU A 50 0.55 -4.71 -7.19
CA GLU A 50 -0.82 -4.29 -6.92
C GLU A 50 -0.84 -3.06 -6.02
N HIS A 51 -1.56 -2.03 -6.44
CA HIS A 51 -1.73 -0.79 -5.71
C HIS A 51 -3.20 -0.56 -5.41
N TRP A 52 -3.48 -0.45 -4.12
CA TRP A 52 -4.80 -0.31 -3.53
C TRP A 52 -4.95 1.14 -3.08
N THR A 53 -5.99 1.79 -3.57
CA THR A 53 -6.37 3.15 -3.18
C THR A 53 -7.83 3.17 -2.77
N PRO A 54 -8.22 3.99 -1.80
CA PRO A 54 -9.63 4.27 -1.57
C PRO A 54 -10.22 4.92 -2.83
N PHE A 55 -11.35 4.40 -3.30
CA PHE A 55 -12.07 4.96 -4.45
C PHE A 55 -12.84 6.23 -4.08
N ASN A 56 -13.23 6.38 -2.80
CA ASN A 56 -13.86 7.59 -2.26
C ASN A 56 -12.91 8.23 -1.25
N VAL A 57 -12.02 9.11 -1.70
CA VAL A 57 -11.62 10.22 -0.84
C VAL A 57 -12.84 11.13 -0.82
N LEU A 58 -13.58 11.15 0.30
CA LEU A 58 -14.56 12.21 0.53
C LEU A 58 -13.86 13.53 0.23
N ALA A 59 -14.29 14.21 -0.84
CA ALA A 59 -13.73 15.50 -1.22
C ALA A 59 -13.73 16.42 0.02
N GLU A 60 -12.74 17.31 0.14
CA GLU A 60 -12.60 18.23 1.27
C GLU A 60 -13.87 19.09 1.55
N GLY A 61 -14.87 19.08 0.66
CA GLY A 61 -16.17 19.73 0.82
C GLY A 61 -17.40 18.83 1.05
N GLU A 62 -17.30 17.49 1.01
CA GLU A 62 -18.50 16.61 0.97
C GLU A 62 -18.81 15.83 2.26
N ALA A 63 -18.26 16.26 3.38
CA ALA A 63 -18.76 15.86 4.70
C ALA A 63 -18.84 17.09 5.60
N SER A 64 -20.03 17.71 5.60
CA SER A 64 -20.43 18.77 6.51
C SER A 64 -20.10 18.40 7.96
N SER A 65 -19.52 19.37 8.67
CA SER A 65 -19.22 19.44 10.11
C SER A 65 -17.85 18.89 10.58
N PRO A 66 -16.94 19.78 11.04
CA PRO A 66 -15.67 19.42 11.68
C PRO A 66 -15.80 18.47 12.89
N GLY A 67 -16.96 18.46 13.56
CA GLY A 67 -17.25 17.59 14.69
C GLY A 67 -17.39 16.11 14.33
N TYR A 68 -17.84 15.79 13.11
CA TYR A 68 -18.06 14.41 12.68
C TYR A 68 -16.74 13.67 12.42
N ARG A 69 -15.75 14.34 11.81
CA ARG A 69 -14.39 13.78 11.59
C ARG A 69 -13.69 13.44 12.90
N HIS A 70 -13.67 14.38 13.86
CA HIS A 70 -13.04 14.14 15.15
C HIS A 70 -13.72 13.07 16.02
N ALA A 71 -15.04 12.85 15.84
CA ALA A 71 -15.75 11.78 16.53
C ALA A 71 -15.40 10.40 15.93
N LEU A 72 -15.20 10.32 14.62
CA LEU A 72 -14.87 9.08 13.91
C LEU A 72 -13.39 8.68 14.10
N GLU A 73 -12.48 9.66 14.08
CA GLU A 73 -11.04 9.47 14.37
C GLU A 73 -10.80 8.95 15.79
N ARG A 74 -11.58 9.44 16.78
CA ARG A 74 -11.49 9.00 18.18
C ARG A 74 -12.06 7.60 18.43
N GLN A 75 -12.92 7.09 17.55
CA GLN A 75 -13.49 5.73 17.68
C GLN A 75 -12.64 4.63 17.04
N ARG A 76 -11.66 4.98 16.21
CA ARG A 76 -10.78 4.01 15.55
C ARG A 76 -9.54 3.76 16.41
N THR A 77 -9.51 2.60 17.06
CA THR A 77 -8.38 2.11 17.88
C THR A 77 -7.17 1.62 17.07
N ARG A 78 -7.21 1.70 15.73
CA ARG A 78 -6.10 1.37 14.83
C ARG A 78 -5.84 2.52 13.86
N PRO A 79 -4.59 2.78 13.46
CA PRO A 79 -4.30 3.74 12.40
C PRO A 79 -5.09 3.36 11.16
N ASP A 80 -5.83 4.30 10.60
CA ASP A 80 -6.46 4.12 9.29
C ASP A 80 -5.33 4.19 8.25
N LEU A 81 -4.88 3.04 7.74
CA LEU A 81 -3.89 2.95 6.67
C LEU A 81 -4.63 2.60 5.37
N PRO A 82 -5.19 3.61 4.68
CA PRO A 82 -6.14 3.38 3.60
C PRO A 82 -5.47 2.97 2.28
N TYR A 83 -4.15 3.15 2.16
CA TYR A 83 -3.38 2.79 0.98
C TYR A 83 -2.64 1.48 1.21
N GLY A 84 -2.62 0.64 0.17
CA GLY A 84 -1.93 -0.64 0.19
C GLY A 84 -1.10 -0.87 -1.06
N PHE A 85 0.00 -1.59 -0.90
CA PHE A 85 0.87 -1.97 -2.00
C PHE A 85 1.42 -3.37 -1.77
N GLU A 86 1.21 -4.24 -2.76
CA GLU A 86 1.65 -5.62 -2.71
C GLU A 86 2.54 -5.94 -3.90
N VAL A 87 3.60 -6.70 -3.65
CA VAL A 87 4.51 -7.21 -4.68
C VAL A 87 4.60 -8.72 -4.56
N TRP A 88 4.38 -9.37 -5.69
CA TRP A 88 4.58 -10.78 -5.88
C TRP A 88 5.66 -11.00 -6.93
N HIS A 89 6.56 -11.94 -6.64
CA HIS A 89 7.62 -12.37 -7.54
C HIS A 89 7.55 -13.89 -7.72
N ALA A 90 7.54 -14.35 -8.98
CA ALA A 90 7.44 -15.77 -9.34
C ALA A 90 6.29 -16.51 -8.60
N GLY A 91 5.15 -15.84 -8.43
CA GLY A 91 3.96 -16.39 -7.77
C GLY A 91 3.96 -16.35 -6.24
N ALA A 92 5.00 -15.84 -5.58
CA ALA A 92 5.07 -15.70 -4.13
C ALA A 92 5.01 -14.23 -3.69
N LYS A 93 4.24 -13.92 -2.64
CA LYS A 93 4.16 -12.57 -2.07
C LYS A 93 5.48 -12.28 -1.35
N VAL A 94 6.15 -11.21 -1.75
CA VAL A 94 7.46 -10.82 -1.20
C VAL A 94 7.41 -9.50 -0.43
N LEU A 95 6.42 -8.64 -0.72
CA LEU A 95 6.19 -7.39 -0.01
C LEU A 95 4.69 -7.10 0.12
N SER A 96 4.28 -6.63 1.30
CA SER A 96 3.00 -5.95 1.51
C SER A 96 3.22 -4.80 2.49
N VAL A 97 2.80 -3.60 2.09
CA VAL A 97 2.90 -2.39 2.90
C VAL A 97 1.58 -1.64 2.88
N LEU A 98 1.29 -0.99 4.00
CA LEU A 98 0.13 -0.12 4.18
C LEU A 98 0.60 1.27 4.60
N TRP A 99 -0.08 2.32 4.16
CA TRP A 99 0.25 3.68 4.58
C TRP A 99 -0.95 4.61 4.57
N ALA A 100 -0.75 5.79 5.17
CA ALA A 100 -1.66 6.93 5.12
C ALA A 100 -0.89 8.20 4.71
N ASP A 101 -1.60 9.20 4.19
CA ASP A 101 -0.98 10.49 3.82
C ASP A 101 -0.35 11.23 5.01
N GLY A 102 -0.80 10.94 6.23
CA GLY A 102 -0.24 11.48 7.48
C GLY A 102 1.15 10.95 7.86
N GLY A 103 1.83 10.25 6.95
CA GLY A 103 3.17 9.70 7.16
C GLY A 103 3.21 8.38 7.91
N ALA A 104 2.05 7.83 8.30
CA ALA A 104 1.98 6.49 8.88
C ALA A 104 2.30 5.45 7.79
N PHE A 105 3.23 4.55 8.09
CA PHE A 105 3.70 3.50 7.21
C PHE A 105 3.85 2.22 8.02
N GLU A 106 3.42 1.10 7.46
CA GLU A 106 3.51 -0.21 8.09
C GLU A 106 3.89 -1.26 7.05
N VAL A 107 4.96 -1.99 7.33
CA VAL A 107 5.34 -3.19 6.57
C VAL A 107 4.64 -4.40 7.18
N THR A 108 3.62 -4.93 6.50
CA THR A 108 2.83 -6.06 7.00
C THR A 108 3.42 -7.42 6.60
N HIS A 109 4.18 -7.44 5.49
CA HIS A 109 4.89 -8.63 5.01
C HIS A 109 6.15 -8.23 4.24
N PHE A 110 7.30 -8.84 4.56
CA PHE A 110 8.53 -8.62 3.81
C PHE A 110 9.45 -9.84 3.89
N VAL A 111 9.76 -10.41 2.73
CA VAL A 111 10.69 -11.53 2.59
C VAL A 111 11.96 -11.00 1.95
N ARG A 112 13.11 -11.16 2.62
CA ARG A 112 14.40 -10.74 2.05
C ARG A 112 14.83 -11.66 0.91
N GLY A 113 15.45 -11.12 -0.13
CA GLY A 113 15.96 -11.94 -1.22
C GLY A 113 16.52 -11.17 -2.42
N PRO A 114 17.02 -11.89 -3.45
CA PRO A 114 17.59 -11.29 -4.66
C PRO A 114 16.57 -10.44 -5.44
N TRP A 115 15.28 -10.77 -5.30
CA TRP A 115 14.17 -10.04 -5.91
C TRP A 115 14.18 -8.53 -5.56
N GLU A 116 14.74 -8.12 -4.42
CA GLU A 116 14.78 -6.71 -4.03
C GLU A 116 15.58 -5.88 -5.05
N ALA A 117 16.73 -6.39 -5.48
CA ALA A 117 17.58 -5.72 -6.48
C ALA A 117 16.95 -5.78 -7.88
N GLU A 118 16.30 -6.90 -8.21
CA GLU A 118 15.58 -7.08 -9.47
C GLU A 118 14.39 -6.11 -9.57
N ALA A 119 13.64 -5.93 -8.48
CA ALA A 119 12.54 -4.98 -8.37
C ALA A 119 13.02 -3.53 -8.57
N LEU A 120 14.15 -3.16 -7.97
CA LEU A 120 14.75 -1.82 -8.13
C LEU A 120 15.35 -1.57 -9.53
N ALA A 121 15.41 -2.59 -10.39
CA ALA A 121 15.91 -2.48 -11.76
C ALA A 121 14.78 -2.41 -12.82
N LEU A 122 13.51 -2.50 -12.42
CA LEU A 122 12.33 -2.33 -13.29
C LEU A 122 12.07 -0.87 -13.68
#